data_AF-A0A4R5JZK7-F1
#
_entry.id   AF-A0A4R5JZK7-F1
#
_cell.length_a   1.000
_cell.length_b   1.000
_cell.length_c   1.000
_cell.angle_alpha   90.00
_cell.angle_beta   90.00
_cell.angle_gamma   90.00
#
_symmetry.space_group_name_H-M   'P 1'
#
loop_
_entity.id
_entity.type
_entity.pdbx_description
1 polymer ?
#
loop_
_entity_poly.entity_id
_entity_poly.type
_entity_poly.pdbx_seq_one_letter_code
_entity_poly.pdbx_strand_id
1 'polypeptide(L)'
;MSDIFPDKEKKKVNRSKGSTITIRTTEKTADAFQELKQATGLTYEQLIEKIISDGFGNIIKVNSTALKETYANFEKKISEPYNNLNQIAKHCNSGGIITNEQWNTLENIEKLFGQLLGYLRNQKNAISIEKRNNSKE
;
A
#
# COMPACT_ATOMS: atom_id res chain seq x y z
N MET A 1 42.39 -54.81 7.62
CA MET A 1 41.41 -54.86 6.53
C MET A 1 40.79 -53.48 6.42
N SER A 2 40.83 -52.90 5.23
CA SER A 2 40.41 -51.54 4.92
C SER A 2 38.92 -51.32 5.17
N ASP A 3 38.58 -50.17 5.73
CA ASP A 3 37.23 -49.61 5.80
C ASP A 3 36.70 -49.38 4.38
N ILE A 4 35.82 -50.27 3.90
CA ILE A 4 35.28 -50.33 2.52
C ILE A 4 33.97 -49.55 2.38
N PHE A 5 33.64 -48.63 3.29
CA PHE A 5 32.49 -47.74 3.07
C PHE A 5 32.85 -46.32 3.49
N PRO A 6 32.91 -45.35 2.55
CA PRO A 6 33.00 -43.96 2.95
C PRO A 6 31.72 -43.62 3.73
N ASP A 7 31.89 -42.99 4.89
CA ASP A 7 30.78 -42.47 5.69
C ASP A 7 29.90 -41.61 4.78
N LYS A 8 28.62 -41.99 4.64
CA LYS A 8 27.68 -41.19 3.84
C LYS A 8 27.63 -39.80 4.46
N GLU A 9 28.14 -38.80 3.74
CA GLU A 9 28.03 -37.40 4.16
C GLU A 9 26.58 -37.11 4.51
N LYS A 10 26.32 -36.86 5.81
CA LYS A 10 25.01 -36.43 6.27
C LYS A 10 24.74 -35.09 5.59
N LYS A 11 23.89 -35.08 4.57
CA LYS A 11 23.36 -33.84 3.96
C LYS A 11 22.95 -32.92 5.10
N LYS A 12 23.64 -31.78 5.25
CA LYS A 12 23.22 -30.73 6.19
C LYS A 12 21.80 -30.35 5.82
N VAL A 13 20.85 -30.66 6.71
CA VAL A 13 19.46 -30.22 6.56
C VAL A 13 19.47 -28.72 6.69
N ASN A 14 19.52 -28.01 5.56
CA ASN A 14 19.44 -26.56 5.51
C ASN A 14 17.97 -26.15 5.65
N ARG A 15 17.36 -26.48 6.79
CA ARG A 15 16.09 -25.86 7.19
C ARG A 15 16.48 -24.64 8.00
N SER A 16 16.43 -23.45 7.39
CA SER A 16 16.15 -22.28 8.19
C SER A 16 14.87 -22.63 8.96
N LYS A 17 14.92 -22.60 10.29
CA LYS A 17 13.73 -22.89 11.11
C LYS A 17 12.77 -21.72 10.91
N GLY A 18 12.02 -21.74 9.80
CA GLY A 18 10.85 -20.88 9.63
C GLY A 18 9.90 -21.19 10.79
N SER A 19 9.54 -20.18 11.55
CA SER A 19 8.53 -20.30 12.59
C SER A 19 7.20 -20.68 11.93
N THR A 20 6.73 -21.91 12.14
CA THR A 20 5.42 -22.36 11.66
C THR A 20 4.35 -21.98 12.68
N ILE A 21 3.32 -21.28 12.24
CA ILE A 21 2.15 -20.95 13.05
C ILE A 21 0.98 -21.82 12.56
N THR A 22 0.35 -22.57 13.47
CA THR A 22 -0.87 -23.32 13.18
C THR A 22 -2.06 -22.63 13.84
N ILE A 23 -3.07 -22.26 13.06
CA ILE A 23 -4.27 -21.58 13.55
C ILE A 23 -5.45 -22.55 13.43
N ARG A 24 -6.15 -22.78 14.55
CA ARG A 24 -7.42 -23.50 14.55
C ARG A 24 -8.56 -22.48 14.49
N THR A 25 -9.54 -22.73 13.63
CA THR A 25 -10.68 -21.83 13.46
C THR A 25 -11.93 -22.63 13.08
N THR A 26 -13.08 -21.95 13.00
CA THR A 26 -14.34 -22.54 12.52
C THR A 26 -14.37 -22.56 10.99
N GLU A 27 -15.15 -23.46 10.39
CA GLU A 27 -15.33 -23.52 8.91
C GLU A 27 -15.74 -22.16 8.34
N LYS A 28 -16.72 -21.49 8.95
CA LYS A 28 -17.17 -20.16 8.52
C LYS A 28 -16.05 -19.12 8.49
N THR A 29 -15.13 -19.18 9.44
CA THR A 29 -13.99 -18.26 9.48
C THR A 29 -12.91 -18.64 8.47
N ALA A 30 -12.73 -19.93 8.21
CA ALA A 30 -11.83 -20.41 7.15
C ALA A 30 -12.32 -19.97 5.77
N ASP A 31 -13.63 -20.09 5.51
CA ASP A 31 -14.27 -19.63 4.27
C ASP A 31 -14.09 -18.13 4.07
N ALA A 32 -14.36 -17.33 5.11
CA ALA A 32 -14.13 -15.89 5.06
C ALA A 32 -12.66 -15.53 4.76
N PHE A 33 -11.72 -16.31 5.29
CA PHE A 33 -10.29 -16.14 5.02
C PHE A 33 -9.93 -16.50 3.58
N GLN A 34 -10.57 -17.52 3.01
CA GLN A 34 -10.43 -17.92 1.62
C GLN A 34 -11.03 -16.90 0.64
N GLU A 35 -12.20 -16.33 0.96
CA GLU A 35 -12.79 -15.23 0.19
C GLU A 35 -11.88 -14.00 0.19
N LEU A 36 -11.30 -13.64 1.35
CA LEU A 36 -10.32 -12.55 1.47
C LEU A 36 -9.07 -12.80 0.62
N LYS A 37 -8.57 -14.04 0.61
CA LYS A 37 -7.46 -14.47 -0.25
C LYS A 37 -7.78 -14.26 -1.73
N GLN A 38 -8.94 -14.74 -2.19
CA GLN A 38 -9.36 -14.59 -3.59
C GLN A 38 -9.57 -13.12 -3.97
N ALA A 39 -10.18 -12.33 -3.10
CA ALA A 39 -10.46 -10.92 -3.36
C ALA A 39 -9.21 -10.04 -3.39
N THR A 40 -8.13 -10.43 -2.72
CA THR A 40 -6.89 -9.66 -2.62
C THR A 40 -5.77 -10.17 -3.53
N GLY A 41 -5.87 -11.42 -4.02
CA GLY A 41 -4.82 -12.07 -4.81
C GLY A 41 -3.57 -12.45 -4.01
N LEU A 42 -3.61 -12.30 -2.68
CA LEU A 42 -2.49 -12.62 -1.79
C LEU A 42 -2.49 -14.10 -1.40
N THR A 43 -1.35 -14.59 -0.92
CA THR A 43 -1.25 -15.89 -0.22
C THR A 43 -1.73 -15.76 1.23
N TYR A 44 -2.01 -16.88 1.90
CA TYR A 44 -2.44 -16.84 3.31
C TYR A 44 -1.35 -16.29 4.22
N GLU A 45 -0.10 -16.63 3.94
CA GLU A 45 1.07 -16.14 4.65
C GLU A 45 1.17 -14.62 4.51
N GLN A 46 1.06 -14.09 3.29
CA GLN A 46 1.09 -12.65 3.04
C GLN A 46 -0.08 -11.91 3.70
N LEU A 47 -1.27 -12.52 3.73
CA LEU A 47 -2.42 -11.96 4.44
C LEU A 47 -2.16 -11.87 5.94
N ILE A 48 -1.63 -12.93 6.55
CA ILE A 48 -1.33 -12.96 7.98
C ILE A 48 -0.19 -12.00 8.31
N GLU A 49 0.90 -12.00 7.55
CA GLU A 49 2.00 -11.04 7.71
C GLU A 49 1.51 -9.61 7.59
N LYS A 50 0.60 -9.33 6.66
CA LYS A 50 0.01 -8.00 6.48
C LYS A 50 -0.92 -7.62 7.63
N ILE A 51 -1.76 -8.54 8.11
CA ILE A 51 -2.61 -8.31 9.30
C ILE A 51 -1.76 -8.07 10.56
N ILE A 52 -0.63 -8.77 10.70
CA ILE A 52 0.27 -8.62 11.84
C ILE A 52 1.08 -7.31 11.73
N SER A 53 1.60 -7.00 10.55
CA SER A 53 2.46 -5.82 10.31
C SER A 53 1.68 -4.51 10.28
N ASP A 54 0.50 -4.51 9.66
CA ASP A 54 -0.36 -3.33 9.53
C ASP A 54 -1.31 -3.16 10.73
N GLY A 55 -1.34 -4.14 11.66
CA GLY A 55 -2.29 -4.23 12.76
C GLY A 55 -3.68 -4.75 12.34
N PHE A 56 -4.51 -5.14 13.32
CA PHE A 56 -5.85 -5.74 13.14
C PHE A 56 -6.89 -4.89 12.39
N GLY A 57 -6.49 -3.81 11.72
CA GLY A 57 -7.34 -3.07 10.80
C GLY A 57 -6.50 -2.16 9.93
N ASN A 58 -6.19 -2.59 8.70
CA ASN A 58 -6.00 -1.70 7.55
C ASN A 58 -5.97 -2.42 6.19
N ILE A 59 -6.71 -3.53 6.02
CA ILE A 59 -7.16 -3.92 4.68
C ILE A 59 -8.39 -3.06 4.36
N ILE A 60 -8.17 -1.79 4.01
CA ILE A 60 -9.25 -0.92 3.52
C ILE A 60 -9.56 -1.36 2.09
N LYS A 61 -10.44 -2.35 1.95
CA LYS A 61 -11.09 -2.60 0.66
C LYS A 61 -12.08 -1.46 0.43
N VAL A 62 -11.68 -0.44 -0.35
CA VAL A 62 -12.59 0.63 -0.78
C VAL A 62 -13.66 -0.01 -1.68
N ASN A 63 -14.78 -0.44 -1.09
CA ASN A 63 -15.88 -1.08 -1.82
C ASN A 63 -16.88 -0.07 -2.40
N SER A 64 -16.76 1.21 -2.04
CA SER A 64 -17.60 2.26 -2.58
C SER A 64 -17.11 2.66 -3.98
N THR A 65 -17.96 2.45 -4.99
CA THR A 65 -17.73 2.87 -6.37
C THR A 65 -17.44 4.37 -6.46
N ALA A 66 -18.19 5.19 -5.71
CA ALA A 66 -17.98 6.64 -5.66
C ALA A 66 -16.60 7.03 -5.09
N LEU A 67 -16.12 6.32 -4.07
CA LEU A 67 -14.78 6.56 -3.52
C LEU A 67 -13.67 6.11 -4.49
N LYS A 68 -13.88 4.99 -5.21
CA LYS A 68 -12.94 4.56 -6.27
C LYS A 68 -12.86 5.57 -7.41
N GLU A 69 -14.01 6.06 -7.87
CA GLU A 69 -14.08 7.13 -8.89
C GLU A 69 -13.42 8.41 -8.40
N THR A 70 -13.65 8.77 -7.13
CA THR A 70 -12.98 9.93 -6.52
C THR A 70 -11.46 9.77 -6.50
N TYR A 71 -10.95 8.58 -6.16
CA TYR A 71 -9.51 8.28 -6.21
C TYR A 71 -8.95 8.32 -7.63
N ALA A 72 -9.62 7.70 -8.61
CA ALA A 72 -9.20 7.73 -10.00
C ALA A 72 -9.19 9.16 -10.57
N ASN A 73 -10.21 9.96 -10.24
CA ASN A 73 -10.26 11.37 -10.61
C ASN A 73 -9.16 12.19 -9.92
N PHE A 74 -8.80 11.83 -8.69
CA PHE A 74 -7.69 12.46 -7.98
C PHE A 74 -6.33 12.18 -8.65
N GLU A 75 -6.05 10.93 -9.02
CA GLU A 75 -4.84 10.58 -9.78
C GLU A 75 -4.77 11.33 -11.11
N LYS A 76 -5.89 11.39 -11.84
CA LYS A 76 -5.98 12.16 -13.09
C LYS A 76 -5.67 13.64 -12.86
N LYS A 77 -6.25 14.25 -11.82
CA LYS A 77 -6.01 15.66 -11.45
C LYS A 77 -4.58 15.95 -11.01
N ILE A 78 -3.82 14.96 -10.55
CA ILE A 78 -2.37 15.10 -10.25
C ILE A 78 -1.53 14.92 -11.52
N SER A 79 -1.93 14.02 -12.42
CA SER A 79 -1.19 13.73 -13.65
C SER A 79 -1.11 14.92 -14.62
N GLU A 80 -2.15 15.75 -14.65
CA GLU A 80 -2.25 16.92 -15.54
C GLU A 80 -1.21 18.02 -15.18
N PRO A 81 -1.09 18.48 -13.92
CA PRO A 81 0.01 19.32 -13.47
C PRO A 81 1.40 18.78 -13.81
N TYR A 82 1.64 17.48 -13.63
CA TYR A 82 2.93 16.86 -13.93
C TYR A 82 3.27 16.94 -15.43
N ASN A 83 2.30 16.62 -16.29
CA ASN A 83 2.48 16.69 -17.74
C ASN A 83 2.76 18.13 -18.19
N ASN A 84 2.04 19.11 -17.62
CA ASN A 84 2.25 20.53 -17.94
C ASN A 84 3.64 21.01 -17.49
N LEU A 85 4.08 20.64 -16.28
CA LEU A 85 5.45 20.94 -15.82
C LEU A 85 6.51 20.33 -16.74
N ASN A 86 6.33 19.08 -17.15
CA ASN A 86 7.28 18.40 -18.03
C ASN A 86 7.35 19.05 -19.41
N GLN A 87 6.22 19.50 -19.95
CA GLN A 87 6.18 20.23 -21.23
C GLN A 87 6.87 21.59 -21.12
N ILE A 88 6.60 22.36 -20.05
CA ILE A 88 7.26 23.65 -19.81
C ILE A 88 8.77 23.44 -19.63
N ALA A 89 9.19 22.42 -18.88
CA ALA A 89 10.61 22.11 -18.68
C ALA A 89 11.31 21.77 -19.99
N LYS A 90 10.69 20.95 -20.86
CA LYS A 90 11.22 20.64 -22.19
C LYS A 90 11.34 21.89 -23.07
N HIS A 91 10.31 22.75 -23.04
CA HIS A 91 10.32 24.03 -23.76
C HIS A 91 11.49 24.92 -23.31
N CYS A 92 11.69 25.09 -22.01
CA CYS A 92 12.84 25.82 -21.46
C CYS A 92 14.19 25.20 -21.86
N ASN A 93 14.32 23.87 -21.78
CA ASN A 93 15.54 23.17 -22.16
C ASN A 93 15.86 23.29 -23.65
N SER A 94 14.85 23.51 -24.50
CA SER A 94 15.02 23.80 -25.92
C SER A 94 15.38 25.27 -26.23
N GLY A 95 15.59 26.10 -25.20
CA GLY A 95 15.85 27.53 -25.33
C GLY A 95 14.60 28.39 -25.51
N GLY A 96 13.42 27.80 -25.34
CA GLY A 96 12.15 28.51 -25.38
C GLY A 96 11.97 29.45 -24.19
N ILE A 97 11.42 30.63 -24.45
CA ILE A 97 11.05 31.60 -23.42
C ILE A 97 9.67 31.20 -22.86
N ILE A 98 9.53 31.25 -21.53
CA ILE A 98 8.27 30.98 -20.85
C ILE A 98 7.25 32.07 -21.19
N THR A 99 6.10 31.69 -21.73
CA THR A 99 5.01 32.61 -22.05
C THR A 99 4.20 32.98 -20.80
N ASN A 100 3.43 34.07 -20.85
CA ASN A 100 2.53 34.44 -19.74
C ASN A 100 1.50 33.34 -19.43
N GLU A 101 1.05 32.59 -20.44
CA GLU A 101 0.14 31.45 -20.24
C GLU A 101 0.81 30.29 -19.48
N GLN A 102 2.08 30.01 -19.78
CA GLN A 102 2.87 29.04 -19.05
C GLN A 102 3.15 29.50 -17.61
N TRP A 103 3.39 30.80 -17.39
CA TRP A 103 3.47 31.38 -16.03
C TRP A 103 2.17 31.19 -15.24
N ASN A 104 1.02 31.51 -15.84
CA ASN A 104 -0.28 31.28 -15.21
C ASN A 104 -0.50 29.79 -14.88
N THR A 105 -0.03 28.89 -15.75
CA THR A 105 -0.07 27.45 -15.52
C THR A 105 0.76 27.06 -14.30
N LEU A 106 1.98 27.59 -14.16
CA LEU A 106 2.84 27.35 -12.99
C LEU A 106 2.19 27.85 -11.69
N GLU A 107 1.61 29.05 -11.68
CA GLU A 107 0.92 29.59 -10.50
C GLU A 107 -0.28 28.73 -10.08
N ASN A 108 -1.06 28.25 -11.04
CA ASN A 108 -2.20 27.38 -10.75
C ASN A 108 -1.76 26.04 -10.16
N ILE A 109 -0.64 25.50 -10.66
CA ILE A 109 -0.03 24.27 -10.14
C ILE A 109 0.43 24.50 -8.68
N GLU A 110 1.12 25.60 -8.40
CA GLU A 110 1.57 25.94 -7.05
C GLU A 110 0.40 26.05 -6.06
N LYS A 111 -0.67 26.76 -6.44
CA LYS A 111 -1.88 26.89 -5.63
C LYS A 111 -2.52 25.53 -5.32
N LEU A 112 -2.65 24.65 -6.33
CA LEU A 112 -3.22 23.32 -6.16
C LEU A 112 -2.41 22.48 -5.16
N PHE A 113 -1.08 22.42 -5.34
CA PHE A 113 -0.20 21.67 -4.43
C PHE A 113 -0.17 22.27 -3.02
N GLY A 114 -0.21 23.60 -2.90
CA GLY A 114 -0.33 24.29 -1.60
C GLY A 114 -1.61 23.90 -0.85
N GLN A 115 -2.75 23.86 -1.55
CA GLN A 115 -4.02 23.42 -0.97
C GLN A 115 -3.99 21.94 -0.54
N LEU A 116 -3.44 21.06 -1.38
CA LEU A 116 -3.30 19.64 -1.06
C LEU A 116 -2.42 19.40 0.17
N LEU A 117 -1.26 20.07 0.25
CA LEU A 117 -0.39 20.03 1.42
C LEU A 117 -1.10 20.59 2.66
N GLY A 118 -1.92 21.62 2.52
CA GLY A 118 -2.78 22.14 3.57
C GLY A 118 -3.76 21.09 4.09
N TYR A 119 -4.49 20.40 3.20
CA TYR A 119 -5.41 19.33 3.58
C TYR A 119 -4.71 18.17 4.26
N LEU A 120 -3.56 17.72 3.75
CA LEU A 120 -2.77 16.65 4.35
C LEU A 120 -2.23 17.03 5.74
N ARG A 121 -1.78 18.29 5.93
CA ARG A 121 -1.34 18.79 7.25
C ARG A 121 -2.49 18.88 8.24
N ASN A 122 -3.67 19.30 7.79
CA ASN A 122 -4.86 19.45 8.62
C ASN A 122 -5.54 18.11 8.96
N GLN A 123 -5.18 17.01 8.28
CA GLN A 123 -5.67 15.66 8.61
C GLN A 123 -5.15 15.11 9.95
N LYS A 124 -4.21 15.77 10.65
CA LYS A 124 -3.82 15.41 12.02
C LYS A 124 -4.96 15.51 13.06
N ASN A 125 -6.13 16.03 12.66
CA ASN A 125 -7.35 16.07 13.49
C ASN A 125 -8.31 14.88 13.24
N ALA A 126 -7.89 13.81 12.56
CA ALA A 126 -8.70 12.61 12.44
C ALA A 126 -8.83 11.93 13.82
N ILE A 127 -10.04 12.00 14.39
CA ILE A 127 -10.42 11.33 15.64
C ILE A 127 -10.14 9.83 15.48
N SER A 128 -9.17 9.32 16.22
CA SER A 128 -8.99 7.88 16.41
C SER A 128 -10.18 7.37 17.22
N ILE A 129 -10.98 6.47 16.64
CA ILE A 129 -12.02 5.77 17.39
C ILE A 129 -11.31 4.68 18.19
N GLU A 130 -10.99 4.97 19.45
CA GLU A 130 -10.52 3.95 20.37
C GLU A 130 -11.65 2.96 20.66
N LYS A 131 -11.31 1.68 20.58
CA LYS A 131 -12.22 0.57 20.87
C LYS A 131 -12.73 0.73 22.30
N ARG A 132 -14.04 0.86 22.49
CA ARG A 132 -14.64 0.72 23.83
C ARG A 132 -14.37 -0.70 24.31
N ASN A 133 -13.44 -0.85 25.24
CA ASN A 133 -13.39 -2.04 26.07
C ASN A 133 -14.64 -1.99 26.96
N ASN A 134 -15.69 -2.72 26.58
CA ASN A 134 -16.73 -3.07 27.52
C ASN A 134 -16.09 -4.01 28.55
N SER A 135 -15.55 -3.43 29.62
CA SER A 135 -15.30 -4.16 30.86
C SER A 135 -16.66 -4.51 31.46
N LYS A 136 -17.13 -5.73 31.14
CA LYS A 136 -18.04 -6.44 32.03
C LYS A 136 -17.17 -7.20 33.02
N GLU A 137 -17.01 -6.62 34.20
CA GLU A 137 -16.91 -7.36 35.47
C GLU A 137 -17.97 -6.78 36.41
#